data_AF-A0A511QJE7-F1
#
_entry.id   AF-A0A511QJE7-F1
#
_cell.length_a   1.000
_cell.length_b   1.000
_cell.length_c   1.000
_cell.angle_alpha   90.00
_cell.angle_beta   90.00
_cell.angle_gamma   90.00
#
_symmetry.space_group_name_H-M   'P 1'
#
loop_
_entity.id
_entity.type
_entity.pdbx_description
1 polymer ?
#
loop_
_entity_poly.entity_id
_entity_poly.type
_entity_poly.pdbx_seq_one_letter_code
_entity_poly.pdbx_strand_id
1 'polypeptide(L)'
;MTNRKFYLLINEFTQLSNAGSLQLAGDSALVCRFDQCSVRVENGERLGLKGQILLMTKLDTLSLDANQALKLNTDFKRTADGYIAQINEDEYEYIRHVLLPEHPQELLRLLNEFVVQTTFLHDEIK
;
A
#
# COMPACT_ATOMS: atom_id res chain seq x y z
N MET A 1 17.26 19.54 1.26
CA MET A 1 16.14 19.78 0.33
C MET A 1 15.11 18.70 0.58
N THR A 2 13.88 19.05 0.96
CA THR A 2 12.80 18.09 1.17
C THR A 2 12.48 17.40 -0.16
N ASN A 3 12.50 16.06 -0.22
CA ASN A 3 12.20 15.34 -1.45
C ASN A 3 10.73 15.57 -1.82
N ARG A 4 10.49 16.41 -2.84
CA ARG A 4 9.13 16.73 -3.32
C ARG A 4 8.60 15.71 -4.32
N LYS A 5 9.41 14.72 -4.73
CA LYS A 5 9.08 13.79 -5.80
C LYS A 5 7.82 12.99 -5.51
N PHE A 6 7.65 12.51 -4.28
CA PHE A 6 6.43 11.82 -3.85
C PHE A 6 5.18 12.69 -4.09
N TYR A 7 5.15 13.91 -3.56
CA TYR A 7 3.98 14.77 -3.67
C TYR A 7 3.68 15.18 -5.11
N LEU A 8 4.72 15.40 -5.93
CA LEU A 8 4.55 15.65 -7.37
C LEU A 8 3.92 14.46 -8.07
N LEU A 9 4.47 13.25 -7.85
CA LEU A 9 3.92 12.02 -8.43
C LEU A 9 2.45 11.83 -8.06
N ILE A 10 2.10 12.02 -6.78
CA ILE A 10 0.70 11.85 -6.37
C ILE A 10 -0.20 12.91 -7.01
N ASN A 11 0.22 14.18 -7.06
CA ASN A 11 -0.57 15.23 -7.71
C ASN A 11 -0.83 14.88 -9.19
N GLU A 12 0.20 14.43 -9.93
CA GLU A 12 0.04 13.99 -11.32
C GLU A 12 -0.86 12.75 -11.45
N PHE A 13 -0.75 11.80 -10.51
CA PHE A 13 -1.63 10.63 -10.45
C PHE A 13 -3.10 10.98 -10.20
N THR A 14 -3.38 11.97 -9.35
CA THR A 14 -4.77 12.42 -9.09
C THR A 14 -5.39 13.06 -10.33
N GLN A 15 -4.59 13.77 -11.13
CA GLN A 15 -5.03 14.30 -12.42
C GLN A 15 -5.31 13.18 -13.42
N LEU A 16 -4.44 12.17 -13.50
CA LEU A 16 -4.60 11.03 -14.40
C LEU A 16 -5.86 10.20 -14.07
N SER A 17 -6.20 10.07 -12.79
CA SER A 17 -7.35 9.28 -12.33
C SER A 17 -8.70 9.99 -12.45
N ASN A 18 -8.75 11.19 -13.06
CA ASN A 18 -9.93 12.06 -13.12
C ASN A 18 -10.55 12.35 -11.73
N ALA A 19 -9.77 12.18 -10.66
CA ALA A 19 -10.22 12.39 -9.27
C ALA A 19 -10.31 13.89 -8.88
N GLY A 20 -10.11 14.79 -9.85
CA GLY A 20 -10.02 16.23 -9.62
C GLY A 20 -8.66 16.67 -9.08
N SER A 21 -8.57 17.93 -8.63
CA SER A 21 -7.36 18.44 -7.99
C SER A 21 -7.34 18.07 -6.51
N LEU A 22 -6.63 17.00 -6.15
CA LEU A 22 -6.31 16.73 -4.75
C LEU A 22 -5.03 17.52 -4.39
N GLN A 23 -5.07 18.35 -3.35
CA GLN A 23 -3.85 18.90 -2.77
C GLN A 23 -3.51 18.08 -1.52
N LEU A 24 -2.45 17.27 -1.61
CA LEU A 24 -1.93 16.58 -0.43
C LEU A 24 -1.12 17.56 0.43
N ALA A 25 -1.48 17.67 1.71
CA ALA A 25 -0.61 18.31 2.70
C ALA A 25 0.61 17.41 2.98
N GLY A 26 1.68 17.99 3.54
CA GLY A 26 2.96 17.29 3.73
C GLY A 26 2.89 16.05 4.64
N ASP A 27 1.88 15.93 5.47
CA ASP A 27 1.62 14.80 6.37
C ASP A 27 0.54 13.84 5.84
N SER A 28 -0.07 14.16 4.71
CA SER A 28 -1.20 13.42 4.15
C SER A 28 -0.75 12.14 3.43
N ALA A 29 -1.53 11.08 3.62
CA ALA A 29 -1.47 9.86 2.82
C ALA A 29 -2.43 9.98 1.64
N LEU A 30 -2.14 9.26 0.54
CA LEU A 30 -3.15 9.03 -0.48
C LEU A 30 -3.91 7.75 -0.14
N VAL A 31 -5.23 7.78 -0.19
CA VAL A 31 -6.07 6.57 -0.10
C VAL A 31 -6.76 6.36 -1.44
N CYS A 32 -6.53 5.22 -2.06
CA CYS A 32 -7.15 4.79 -3.31
C CYS A 32 -8.14 3.67 -3.02
N ARG A 33 -9.36 3.81 -3.54
CA ARG A 33 -10.39 2.76 -3.42
C ARG A 33 -10.52 1.99 -4.73
N PHE A 34 -10.36 0.68 -4.64
CA PHE A 34 -10.55 -0.30 -5.71
C PHE A 34 -11.63 -1.29 -5.25
N ASP A 35 -12.88 -1.07 -5.68
CA ASP A 35 -14.05 -1.80 -5.19
C ASP A 35 -14.15 -1.83 -3.65
N GLN A 36 -13.86 -2.99 -3.03
CA GLN A 36 -13.84 -3.20 -1.58
C GLN A 36 -12.47 -3.02 -0.95
N CYS A 37 -11.40 -2.93 -1.75
CA CYS A 37 -10.02 -2.75 -1.28
C CYS A 37 -9.69 -1.26 -1.16
N SER A 38 -9.21 -0.84 0.02
CA SER A 38 -8.74 0.53 0.26
C SER A 38 -7.22 0.51 0.46
N VAL A 39 -6.50 0.98 -0.54
CA VAL A 39 -5.03 1.04 -0.53
C VAL A 39 -4.57 2.40 -0.04
N ARG A 40 -3.84 2.43 1.07
CA ARG A 40 -3.15 3.60 1.58
C ARG A 40 -1.72 3.65 1.03
N VAL A 41 -1.35 4.80 0.47
CA VAL A 41 -0.01 5.08 -0.06
C VAL A 41 0.65 6.14 0.81
N GLU A 42 1.79 5.79 1.38
CA GLU A 42 2.57 6.64 2.28
C GLU A 42 3.95 6.97 1.72
N ASN A 43 4.44 8.17 2.05
CA ASN A 43 5.80 8.57 1.74
C ASN A 43 6.79 7.81 2.66
N GLY A 44 7.56 6.89 2.08
CA GLY A 44 8.53 6.07 2.81
C GLY A 44 9.65 6.87 3.45
N GLU A 45 9.95 8.07 2.96
CA GLU A 45 10.97 8.92 3.58
C GLU A 45 10.62 9.31 5.02
N ARG A 46 9.33 9.36 5.37
CA ARG A 46 8.86 9.62 6.74
C ARG A 46 9.28 8.52 7.72
N LEU A 47 9.56 7.33 7.21
CA LEU A 47 9.98 6.15 7.96
C LEU A 47 11.45 5.79 7.72
N GLY A 48 12.22 6.68 7.07
CA GLY A 48 13.62 6.43 6.73
C GLY A 48 13.84 5.56 5.48
N LEU A 49 12.78 5.17 4.78
CA LEU A 49 12.84 4.41 3.52
C LEU A 49 13.05 5.36 2.33
N LYS A 50 14.30 5.79 2.12
CA LYS A 50 14.65 6.75 1.07
C LYS A 50 14.26 6.23 -0.32
N GLY A 51 13.58 7.08 -1.09
CA GLY A 51 13.19 6.76 -2.48
C GLY A 51 12.15 5.64 -2.59
N GLN A 52 11.40 5.38 -1.53
CA GLN A 52 10.37 4.34 -1.49
C GLN A 52 9.02 4.91 -1.06
N ILE A 53 7.97 4.15 -1.35
CA ILE A 53 6.62 4.35 -0.84
C ILE A 53 6.18 3.09 -0.11
N LEU A 54 5.26 3.24 0.85
CA LEU A 54 4.55 2.11 1.43
C LEU A 54 3.16 2.03 0.84
N LEU A 55 2.77 0.81 0.50
CA LEU A 55 1.41 0.42 0.14
C LEU A 55 0.87 -0.42 1.29
N MET A 56 -0.31 -0.05 1.78
CA MET A 56 -0.94 -0.73 2.91
C MET A 56 -2.43 -0.93 2.63
N THR A 57 -2.98 -2.04 3.09
CA THR A 57 -4.42 -2.28 3.09
C THR A 57 -4.77 -3.16 4.27
N LYS A 58 -5.99 -2.98 4.76
CA LYS A 58 -6.55 -3.87 5.77
C LYS A 58 -6.79 -5.25 5.15
N LEU A 59 -6.56 -6.28 5.93
CA LEU A 59 -7.01 -7.62 5.65
C LEU A 59 -8.29 -7.87 6.46
N ASP A 60 -9.41 -8.12 5.78
CA ASP A 60 -10.67 -8.47 6.42
C ASP A 60 -10.56 -9.86 7.05
N THR A 61 -10.41 -9.89 8.37
CA THR A 61 -9.89 -11.08 9.05
C THR A 61 -10.55 -11.35 10.39
N LEU A 62 -11.80 -11.82 10.36
CA LEU A 62 -12.42 -12.48 11.52
C LEU A 62 -11.66 -13.76 11.94
N SER A 63 -10.83 -14.33 11.06
CA SER A 63 -10.16 -15.63 11.22
C SER A 63 -8.63 -15.57 11.35
N LEU A 64 -7.98 -14.43 11.07
CA LEU A 64 -6.52 -14.38 11.06
C LEU A 64 -5.96 -14.25 12.47
N ASP A 65 -5.21 -15.27 12.90
CA ASP A 65 -4.44 -15.21 14.14
C ASP A 65 -2.95 -14.95 13.88
N ALA A 66 -2.20 -14.70 14.95
CA ALA A 66 -0.76 -14.41 14.88
C ALA A 66 0.06 -15.56 14.27
N ASN A 67 -0.35 -16.82 14.46
CA ASN A 67 0.37 -17.97 13.91
C ASN A 67 0.17 -18.09 12.40
N GLN A 68 -1.06 -17.84 11.93
CA GLN A 68 -1.37 -17.81 10.51
C GLN A 68 -0.67 -16.64 9.82
N ALA A 69 -0.69 -15.44 10.41
CA ALA A 69 0.03 -14.28 9.90
C ALA A 69 1.54 -14.55 9.82
N LEU A 70 2.12 -15.17 10.84
CA LEU A 70 3.53 -15.57 10.84
C LEU A 70 3.82 -16.58 9.72
N LYS A 71 2.97 -17.60 9.55
CA LYS A 71 3.12 -18.61 8.50
C LYS A 71 3.08 -17.98 7.11
N LEU A 72 2.14 -17.07 6.85
CA LEU A 72 2.07 -16.35 5.58
C LEU A 72 3.34 -15.51 5.34
N ASN A 73 3.84 -14.83 6.37
CA ASN A 73 5.10 -14.08 6.31
C ASN A 73 6.34 -14.94 6.06
N THR A 74 6.28 -16.27 6.22
CA THR A 74 7.41 -17.15 5.86
C THR A 74 7.51 -17.45 4.36
N ASP A 75 6.44 -17.22 3.59
CA ASP A 75 6.39 -17.48 2.15
C ASP A 75 6.33 -16.17 1.37
N PHE A 76 7.50 -15.59 1.11
CA PHE A 76 7.62 -14.34 0.35
C PHE A 76 7.11 -14.42 -1.09
N LYS A 77 6.98 -15.63 -1.66
CA LYS A 77 6.33 -15.78 -2.98
C LYS A 77 4.84 -15.50 -2.88
N ARG A 78 4.21 -15.88 -1.77
CA ARG A 78 2.79 -15.63 -1.51
C ARG A 78 2.53 -14.19 -1.07
N THR A 79 3.46 -13.54 -0.38
CA THR A 79 3.29 -12.14 0.04
C THR A 79 3.91 -11.13 -0.91
N ALA A 80 4.48 -11.55 -2.05
CA ALA A 80 5.19 -10.68 -2.99
C ALA A 80 6.21 -9.75 -2.30
N ASP A 81 6.99 -10.30 -1.36
CA ASP A 81 7.96 -9.59 -0.50
C ASP A 81 7.32 -8.54 0.45
N GLY A 82 6.00 -8.57 0.63
CA GLY A 82 5.29 -7.80 1.64
C GLY A 82 5.16 -8.55 2.97
N TYR A 83 4.60 -7.86 3.95
CA TYR A 83 4.44 -8.33 5.32
C TYR A 83 3.00 -8.15 5.78
N ILE A 84 2.50 -9.14 6.51
CA ILE A 84 1.26 -9.06 7.27
C ILE A 84 1.64 -8.67 8.68
N ALA A 85 1.16 -7.52 9.14
CA ALA A 85 1.48 -6.99 10.46
C ALA A 85 0.25 -6.35 11.10
N GLN A 86 0.19 -6.43 12.42
CA GLN A 86 -0.82 -5.74 13.20
C GLN A 86 -0.23 -4.40 13.65
N ILE A 87 -0.70 -3.29 13.08
CA ILE A 87 -0.23 -1.93 13.43
C ILE A 87 -1.02 -1.39 14.64
N ASN A 88 -2.32 -1.72 14.72
CA ASN A 88 -3.21 -1.36 15.82
C ASN A 88 -3.89 -2.63 16.37
N GLU A 89 -4.42 -2.58 17.60
CA GLU A 89 -4.86 -3.75 18.38
C GLU A 89 -5.93 -4.64 17.73
N ASP A 90 -6.62 -4.18 16.68
CA ASP A 90 -7.83 -4.85 16.17
C ASP A 90 -7.71 -5.45 14.76
N GLU A 91 -6.71 -5.07 13.96
CA GLU A 91 -6.70 -5.44 12.54
C GLU A 91 -5.30 -5.72 12.00
N TYR A 92 -5.19 -6.79 11.19
CA TYR A 92 -4.01 -7.05 10.40
C TYR A 92 -4.03 -6.22 9.11
N GLU A 93 -2.89 -5.64 8.80
CA GLU A 93 -2.63 -4.94 7.55
C GLU A 93 -1.63 -5.73 6.72
N TYR A 94 -1.86 -5.78 5.42
CA TYR A 94 -0.85 -6.17 4.45
C TYR A 94 -0.09 -4.92 4.01
N ILE A 95 1.24 -4.95 4.18
CA ILE A 95 2.14 -3.83 3.99
C ILE A 95 3.22 -4.24 3.00
N ARG A 96 3.47 -3.42 1.99
CA ARG A 96 4.57 -3.60 1.06
C ARG A 96 5.28 -2.28 0.82
N HIS A 97 6.61 -2.29 0.89
CA HIS A 97 7.41 -1.16 0.45
C HIS A 97 7.86 -1.40 -1.00
N VAL A 98 7.81 -0.36 -1.82
CA VAL A 98 8.24 -0.42 -3.22
C VAL A 98 9.02 0.84 -3.55
N LEU A 99 9.85 0.78 -4.58
CA LEU A 99 10.54 1.96 -5.10
C LEU A 99 9.51 3.02 -5.51
N LEU A 100 9.79 4.28 -5.19
CA LEU A 100 8.99 5.41 -5.61
C LEU A 100 8.99 5.47 -7.14
N PRO A 101 7.82 5.33 -7.79
CA PRO A 101 7.74 5.34 -9.24
C PRO A 101 8.20 6.67 -9.85
N GLU A 102 8.67 6.63 -11.09
CA GLU A 102 9.01 7.85 -11.83
C GLU A 102 7.76 8.49 -12.45
N HIS A 103 6.78 7.66 -12.79
CA HIS A 103 5.61 8.09 -13.56
C HIS A 103 4.28 7.65 -12.94
N PRO A 104 3.20 8.45 -13.06
CA PRO A 104 1.87 8.11 -12.52
C PRO A 104 1.31 6.76 -13.02
N GLN A 105 1.60 6.39 -14.26
CA GLN A 105 1.14 5.12 -14.85
C GLN A 105 1.79 3.91 -14.17
N GLU A 106 3.03 4.06 -13.71
CA GLU A 106 3.73 3.02 -12.94
C GLU A 106 3.10 2.88 -11.55
N LEU A 107 2.72 3.98 -10.91
CA LEU A 107 1.97 3.95 -9.66
C LEU A 107 0.62 3.23 -9.83
N LEU A 108 -0.14 3.54 -10.89
CA LEU A 108 -1.39 2.84 -11.19
C LEU A 108 -1.18 1.32 -11.34
N ARG A 109 -0.14 0.92 -12.08
CA ARG A 109 0.21 -0.49 -12.27
C ARG A 109 0.53 -1.17 -10.92
N LEU A 110 1.35 -0.54 -10.10
CA LEU A 110 1.72 -1.06 -8.78
C LEU A 110 0.52 -1.19 -7.85
N LEU A 111 -0.40 -0.22 -7.87
CA LEU A 111 -1.64 -0.29 -7.09
C LEU A 111 -2.51 -1.46 -7.53
N ASN A 112 -2.67 -1.68 -8.85
CA ASN A 112 -3.41 -2.82 -9.37
C ASN A 112 -2.77 -4.16 -8.96
N GLU A 113 -1.44 -4.28 -9.09
CA GLU A 113 -0.71 -5.47 -8.65
C GLU A 113 -0.87 -5.73 -7.16
N PHE A 114 -0.82 -4.67 -6.35
CA PHE A 114 -1.01 -4.75 -4.91
C PHE A 114 -2.45 -5.17 -4.55
N VAL A 115 -3.45 -4.67 -5.26
CA VAL A 115 -4.86 -5.09 -5.08
C VAL A 115 -5.04 -6.56 -5.43
N VAL A 116 -4.51 -7.03 -6.57
CA VAL A 116 -4.56 -8.45 -6.96
C VAL A 116 -3.92 -9.33 -5.90
N GLN A 117 -2.75 -8.93 -5.41
CA GLN A 117 -2.05 -9.64 -4.34
C GLN A 117 -2.85 -9.66 -3.03
N THR A 118 -3.53 -8.57 -2.71
CA THR A 118 -4.40 -8.47 -1.53
C THR A 118 -5.59 -9.39 -1.65
N THR A 119 -6.22 -9.48 -2.83
CA THR A 119 -7.33 -10.41 -3.09
C THR A 119 -6.88 -11.86 -2.92
N PHE A 120 -5.71 -12.21 -3.45
CA PHE A 120 -5.13 -13.54 -3.26
C PHE A 120 -4.91 -13.86 -1.77
N LEU A 121 -4.36 -12.92 -1.00
CA LEU A 121 -4.16 -13.10 0.44
C LEU A 121 -5.50 -13.27 1.18
N HIS A 122 -6.54 -12.49 0.84
CA HIS A 122 -7.86 -12.66 1.44
C HIS A 122 -8.44 -14.05 1.21
N ASP A 123 -8.25 -14.62 0.02
CA ASP A 123 -8.76 -15.95 -0.29
C ASP A 123 -7.95 -17.07 0.38
N GLU A 124 -6.67 -16.86 0.68
CA GLU A 124 -5.84 -17.80 1.47
C GLU A 124 -6.13 -17.76 2.98
N ILE A 125 -6.76 -16.69 3.49
CA ILE A 125 -7.04 -16.50 4.92
C ILE A 125 -8.45 -17.01 5.31
N LYS A 126 -9.35 -17.18 4.34
CA LYS A 126 -10.67 -17.81 4.55
C LYS A 126 -10.54 -19.31 4.82
#